data_AF-A0A520IAH1-F1
#
_entry.id   AF-A0A520IAH1-F1
#
_cell.length_a   1.000
_cell.length_b   1.000
_cell.length_c   1.000
_cell.angle_alpha   90.00
_cell.angle_beta   90.00
_cell.angle_gamma   90.00
#
_symmetry.space_group_name_H-M   'P 1'
#
loop_
_entity.id
_entity.type
_entity.pdbx_description
1 polymer ?
#
loop_
_entity_poly.entity_id
_entity_poly.type
_entity_poly.pdbx_seq_one_letter_code
_entity_poly.pdbx_strand_id
1 'polypeptide(L)'
;MRITALPLSVLLVAAASVPDTVRIAPPYLDAPEMAAQRALPHGTLHSFIMHSRDSRIYPGIRQRDNAVTQRRDAYGNRIAAPADEASEAASYRREVFVYIPAGYRHGTEAPMLVVQDGRDYAARVTAALDSLIAARRVPPIVAVMIQSGGGDAQGSERGLEYDTVSGRYAEFVEREVLPRVTALYGVRFTHNPALRAAMGGSSGASAAFAMAWFHPEWYGKVLSYSG
;
A
#
# COMPACT_ATOMS: atom_id res chain seq x y z
N MET A 1 59.63 23.11 -19.31
CA MET A 1 58.38 23.70 -18.77
C MET A 1 57.79 22.69 -17.80
N ARG A 2 58.02 22.84 -16.49
CA ARG A 2 57.54 21.95 -15.43
C ARG A 2 56.27 22.56 -14.84
N ILE A 3 55.14 21.87 -14.94
CA ILE A 3 53.87 22.30 -14.34
C ILE A 3 53.82 21.71 -12.93
N THR A 4 53.94 22.58 -11.93
CA THR A 4 53.69 22.30 -10.52
C THR A 4 52.17 22.19 -10.29
N ALA A 5 51.71 21.03 -9.83
CA ALA A 5 50.32 20.83 -9.42
C ALA A 5 50.10 21.49 -8.05
N LEU A 6 49.16 22.44 -7.95
CA LEU A 6 48.62 22.91 -6.68
C LEU A 6 47.64 21.86 -6.12
N PRO A 7 47.67 21.55 -4.81
CA PRO A 7 46.64 20.73 -4.21
C PRO A 7 45.34 21.54 -4.07
N LEU A 8 44.25 20.97 -4.58
CA LEU A 8 42.90 21.47 -4.39
C LEU A 8 42.45 21.11 -2.96
N SER A 9 42.52 22.07 -2.04
CA SER A 9 41.96 21.91 -0.70
C SER A 9 40.44 21.90 -0.77
N VAL A 10 39.84 20.71 -0.67
CA VAL A 10 38.39 20.57 -0.47
C VAL A 10 38.10 20.95 0.98
N LEU A 11 37.49 22.12 1.18
CA LEU A 11 36.95 22.53 2.47
C LEU A 11 35.76 21.61 2.78
N LEU A 12 35.95 20.63 3.67
CA LEU A 12 34.86 19.83 4.21
C LEU A 12 34.04 20.75 5.12
N VAL A 13 32.87 21.20 4.66
CA VAL A 13 31.90 21.84 5.55
C VAL A 13 31.39 20.75 6.48
N ALA A 14 31.85 20.78 7.73
CA ALA A 14 31.27 19.96 8.78
C ALA A 14 29.79 20.27 8.86
N ALA A 15 28.94 19.29 8.53
CA ALA A 15 27.51 19.39 8.79
C ALA A 15 27.32 19.61 10.29
N ALA A 16 26.81 20.77 10.66
CA ALA A 16 26.42 21.03 12.04
C ALA A 16 25.42 19.92 12.46
N SER A 17 25.76 19.19 13.52
CA SER A 17 24.84 18.25 14.15
C SER A 17 23.60 19.02 14.55
N VAL A 18 22.46 18.73 13.92
CA VAL A 18 21.16 19.26 14.35
C VAL A 18 20.88 18.65 15.73
N PRO A 19 20.92 19.43 16.83
CA PRO A 19 20.62 18.89 18.14
C PRO A 19 19.09 18.72 18.25
N ASP A 20 18.70 17.63 18.89
CA ASP A 20 17.37 17.39 19.46
C ASP A 20 16.25 16.96 18.49
N THR A 21 16.40 15.77 17.90
CA THR A 21 15.23 14.99 17.51
C THR A 21 14.48 14.55 18.77
N VAL A 22 13.44 15.28 19.19
CA VAL A 22 12.57 14.88 20.29
C VAL A 22 11.73 13.67 19.86
N ARG A 23 11.98 12.51 20.46
CA ARG A 23 11.14 11.32 20.25
C ARG A 23 9.99 11.33 21.25
N ILE A 24 8.82 11.76 20.79
CA ILE A 24 7.55 11.62 21.55
C ILE A 24 6.93 10.27 21.19
N ALA A 25 7.41 9.21 21.82
CA ALA A 25 6.81 7.88 21.75
C ALA A 25 7.14 7.09 23.03
N PRO A 26 6.24 6.23 23.52
CA PRO A 26 6.61 5.25 24.54
C PRO A 26 7.76 4.36 24.04
N PRO A 27 8.53 3.71 24.93
CA PRO A 27 9.68 2.87 24.55
C PRO A 27 9.24 1.52 23.98
N TYR A 28 8.22 1.50 23.12
CA TYR A 28 7.81 0.28 22.44
C TYR A 28 8.90 -0.15 21.47
N LEU A 29 9.27 -1.42 21.60
CA LEU A 29 10.08 -2.12 20.61
C LEU A 29 9.15 -2.61 19.50
N ASP A 30 9.66 -2.64 18.27
CA ASP A 30 8.95 -3.30 17.18
C ASP A 30 8.70 -4.76 17.54
N ALA A 31 7.54 -5.27 17.14
CA ALA A 31 7.22 -6.68 17.33
C ALA A 31 8.29 -7.55 16.63
N PRO A 32 8.88 -8.56 17.30
CA PRO A 32 10.00 -9.32 16.74
C PRO A 32 9.66 -10.05 15.43
N GLU A 33 8.38 -10.38 15.20
CA GLU A 33 7.89 -10.92 13.95
C GLU A 33 8.00 -9.96 12.75
N MET A 34 8.11 -8.64 12.98
CA MET A 34 8.24 -7.63 11.92
C MET A 34 9.67 -7.49 11.40
N ALA A 35 10.65 -8.07 12.11
CA ALA A 35 12.04 -8.08 11.71
C ALA A 35 12.31 -9.22 10.72
N ALA A 36 13.11 -8.97 9.68
CA ALA A 36 13.50 -10.02 8.74
C ALA A 36 14.38 -11.08 9.43
N GLN A 37 13.94 -12.34 9.40
CA GLN A 37 14.63 -13.44 10.06
C GLN A 37 15.30 -14.37 9.05
N ARG A 38 16.61 -14.19 8.81
CA ARG A 38 17.38 -14.93 7.77
C ARG A 38 17.36 -16.46 7.88
N ALA A 39 17.02 -17.00 9.05
CA ALA A 39 17.02 -18.44 9.30
C ALA A 39 15.67 -19.12 9.00
N LEU A 40 14.62 -18.34 8.71
CA LEU A 40 13.29 -18.88 8.44
C LEU A 40 13.10 -19.19 6.95
N PRO A 41 12.18 -20.11 6.60
CA PRO A 41 11.70 -20.23 5.23
C PRO A 41 11.12 -18.89 4.75
N HIS A 42 11.62 -18.39 3.63
CA HIS A 42 11.21 -17.13 3.03
C HIS A 42 10.26 -17.36 1.85
N GLY A 43 9.12 -16.68 1.88
CA GLY A 43 8.29 -16.53 0.68
C GLY A 43 8.98 -15.69 -0.38
N THR A 44 8.36 -15.64 -1.56
CA THR A 44 8.83 -14.82 -2.68
C THR A 44 7.98 -13.57 -2.79
N LEU A 45 8.62 -12.40 -2.86
CA LEU A 45 7.97 -11.12 -3.12
C LEU A 45 8.14 -10.76 -4.59
N HIS A 46 7.03 -10.71 -5.32
CA HIS A 46 6.96 -10.24 -6.70
C HIS A 46 6.37 -8.83 -6.75
N SER A 47 6.60 -8.11 -7.85
CA SER A 47 5.85 -6.89 -8.15
C SER A 47 5.55 -6.74 -9.64
N PHE A 48 4.48 -6.02 -9.94
CA PHE A 48 4.13 -5.61 -11.30
C PHE A 48 3.41 -4.26 -11.31
N ILE A 49 3.36 -3.63 -12.48
CA ILE A 49 2.67 -2.35 -12.68
C ILE A 49 1.31 -2.59 -13.35
N MET A 50 0.29 -1.91 -12.83
CA MET A 50 -1.00 -1.73 -13.51
C MET A 50 -1.15 -0.28 -13.97
N HIS A 51 -1.60 -0.09 -15.21
CA HIS A 51 -1.90 1.23 -15.75
C HIS A 51 -3.40 1.51 -15.63
N SER A 52 -3.79 2.71 -15.20
CA SER A 52 -5.19 3.08 -15.01
C SER A 52 -6.01 3.01 -16.31
N ARG A 53 -5.38 3.23 -17.46
CA ARG A 53 -6.00 3.10 -18.78
C ARG A 53 -6.50 1.68 -19.09
N ASP A 54 -5.96 0.67 -18.41
CA ASP A 54 -6.37 -0.73 -18.57
C ASP A 54 -7.53 -1.06 -17.61
N SER A 55 -7.83 -0.18 -16.64
CA SER A 55 -8.90 -0.34 -15.66
C SER A 55 -10.21 0.19 -16.22
N ARG A 56 -11.26 -0.61 -16.08
CA ARG A 56 -12.63 -0.19 -16.36
C ARG A 56 -13.26 0.46 -15.14
N ILE A 57 -12.83 0.06 -13.95
CA ILE A 57 -13.40 0.53 -12.69
C ILE A 57 -12.75 1.84 -12.23
N TYR A 58 -11.44 2.03 -12.43
CA TYR A 58 -10.70 3.23 -12.04
C TYR A 58 -9.83 3.76 -13.19
N PRO A 59 -10.43 4.44 -14.19
CA PRO A 59 -9.70 4.98 -15.34
C PRO A 59 -8.72 6.11 -14.96
N GLY A 60 -9.03 6.79 -13.85
CA GLY A 60 -8.13 7.66 -13.11
C GLY A 60 -8.47 9.13 -13.11
N ILE A 61 -8.25 9.73 -11.95
CA ILE A 61 -8.33 11.17 -11.69
C ILE A 61 -7.05 11.69 -11.05
N ARG A 62 -6.85 13.00 -11.12
CA ARG A 62 -5.90 13.74 -10.28
C ARG A 62 -6.55 14.98 -9.72
N GLN A 63 -6.00 15.48 -8.62
CA GLN A 63 -6.38 16.79 -8.07
C GLN A 63 -6.12 17.87 -9.14
N ARG A 64 -7.08 18.79 -9.33
CA ARG A 64 -6.83 20.01 -10.09
C ARG A 64 -5.88 20.91 -9.33
N ASP A 65 -4.94 21.53 -10.03
CA ASP A 65 -4.04 22.52 -9.45
C ASP A 65 -4.51 23.93 -9.82
N ASN A 66 -5.36 24.53 -8.98
CA ASN A 66 -5.97 25.83 -9.26
C ASN A 66 -6.24 26.63 -7.96
N ALA A 67 -6.68 27.87 -8.13
CA ALA A 67 -6.97 28.76 -7.00
C ALA A 67 -7.96 28.14 -5.99
N VAL A 68 -8.94 27.34 -6.46
CA VAL A 68 -9.98 26.73 -5.62
C VAL A 68 -9.41 25.61 -4.75
N THR A 69 -8.66 24.67 -5.32
CA THR A 69 -8.03 23.55 -4.58
C THR A 69 -6.85 23.98 -3.71
N GLN A 70 -6.33 25.19 -3.94
CA GLN A 70 -5.29 25.82 -3.13
C GLN A 70 -5.84 26.71 -2.01
N ARG A 71 -7.17 26.94 -1.91
CA ARG A 71 -7.77 27.77 -0.86
C ARG A 71 -7.39 27.30 0.54
N ARG A 72 -7.14 28.26 1.43
CA ARG A 72 -6.87 28.05 2.85
C ARG A 72 -7.78 28.93 3.71
N ASP A 73 -8.12 28.43 4.89
CA ASP A 73 -8.78 29.24 5.93
C ASP A 73 -7.76 30.15 6.64
N ALA A 74 -8.23 30.94 7.60
CA ALA A 74 -7.39 31.86 8.36
C ALA A 74 -6.30 31.17 9.20
N TYR A 75 -6.39 29.85 9.41
CA TYR A 75 -5.44 29.05 10.17
C TYR A 75 -4.48 28.25 9.28
N GLY A 76 -4.59 28.38 7.95
CA GLY A 76 -3.78 27.64 6.99
C GLY A 76 -4.29 26.23 6.68
N ASN A 77 -5.50 25.86 7.12
CA ASN A 77 -6.12 24.58 6.77
C ASN A 77 -6.67 24.62 5.36
N ARG A 78 -6.63 23.48 4.66
CA ARG A 78 -7.17 23.36 3.30
C ARG A 78 -8.70 23.45 3.31
N ILE A 79 -9.25 24.37 2.52
CA ILE A 79 -10.70 24.47 2.33
C ILE A 79 -11.09 23.49 1.22
N ALA A 80 -12.08 22.65 1.49
CA ALA A 80 -12.55 21.68 0.52
C ALA A 80 -13.09 22.36 -0.75
N ALA A 81 -12.53 22.02 -1.91
CA ALA A 81 -13.12 22.38 -3.20
C ALA A 81 -14.46 21.66 -3.42
N PRO A 82 -15.43 22.25 -4.14
CA PRO A 82 -16.58 21.52 -4.67
C PRO A 82 -16.14 20.28 -5.46
N ALA A 83 -16.92 19.20 -5.42
CA ALA A 83 -16.54 17.90 -6.00
C ALA A 83 -16.24 17.98 -7.52
N ASP A 84 -16.98 18.81 -8.26
CA ASP A 84 -16.83 19.06 -9.69
C ASP A 84 -15.60 19.93 -10.04
N GLU A 85 -15.02 20.59 -9.04
CA GLU A 85 -13.82 21.43 -9.18
C GLU A 85 -12.56 20.81 -8.56
N ALA A 86 -12.71 19.76 -7.74
CA ALA A 86 -11.62 19.15 -7.00
C ALA A 86 -10.66 18.34 -7.89
N SER A 87 -11.17 17.72 -8.95
CA SER A 87 -10.42 16.76 -9.76
C SER A 87 -10.67 16.87 -11.26
N GLU A 88 -9.76 16.27 -12.02
CA GLU A 88 -9.87 16.09 -13.47
C GLU A 88 -9.37 14.69 -13.86
N ALA A 89 -9.83 14.19 -15.01
CA ALA A 89 -9.39 12.89 -15.51
C ALA A 89 -7.88 12.90 -15.77
N ALA A 90 -7.18 11.88 -15.28
CA ALA A 90 -5.75 11.72 -15.50
C ALA A 90 -5.34 10.26 -15.37
N SER A 91 -4.43 9.83 -16.24
CA SER A 91 -3.86 8.50 -16.13
C SER A 91 -2.86 8.40 -14.99
N TYR A 92 -2.82 7.26 -14.32
CA TYR A 92 -1.79 6.91 -13.37
C TYR A 92 -1.30 5.48 -13.58
N ARG A 93 -0.28 5.11 -12.81
CA ARG A 93 0.27 3.76 -12.74
C ARG A 93 0.42 3.40 -11.28
N ARG A 94 -0.03 2.21 -10.91
CA ARG A 94 0.09 1.67 -9.55
C ARG A 94 1.01 0.45 -9.56
N GLU A 95 1.77 0.30 -8.49
CA GLU A 95 2.55 -0.91 -8.23
C GLU A 95 1.73 -1.87 -7.37
N VAL A 96 1.76 -3.15 -7.73
CA VAL A 96 1.16 -4.23 -6.95
C VAL A 96 2.27 -5.18 -6.56
N PHE A 97 2.39 -5.44 -5.26
CA PHE A 97 3.32 -6.42 -4.70
C PHE A 97 2.54 -7.68 -4.33
N VAL A 98 3.13 -8.84 -4.62
CA VAL A 98 2.52 -10.14 -4.33
C VAL A 98 3.52 -10.97 -3.56
N TYR A 99 3.20 -11.26 -2.31
CA TYR A 99 3.95 -12.19 -1.48
C TYR A 99 3.34 -13.58 -1.59
N ILE A 100 4.13 -14.56 -2.02
CA ILE A 100 3.75 -15.97 -2.09
C ILE A 100 4.58 -16.72 -1.04
N PRO A 101 3.97 -17.36 -0.03
CA PRO A 101 4.71 -18.01 1.05
C PRO A 101 5.47 -19.24 0.55
N ALA A 102 6.62 -19.55 1.17
CA ALA A 102 7.48 -20.67 0.79
C ALA A 102 6.75 -22.03 0.72
N GLY A 103 5.73 -22.21 1.56
CA GLY A 103 4.92 -23.42 1.63
C GLY A 103 3.73 -23.47 0.67
N TYR A 104 3.55 -22.48 -0.22
CA TYR A 104 2.44 -22.50 -1.16
C TYR A 104 2.58 -23.65 -2.15
N ARG A 105 1.55 -24.50 -2.23
CA ARG A 105 1.49 -25.59 -3.21
C ARG A 105 0.68 -25.15 -4.42
N HIS A 106 1.32 -25.16 -5.58
CA HIS A 106 0.68 -24.78 -6.83
C HIS A 106 -0.61 -25.59 -7.08
N GLY A 107 -1.66 -24.92 -7.53
CA GLY A 107 -2.98 -25.53 -7.75
C GLY A 107 -3.87 -25.66 -6.49
N THR A 108 -3.34 -25.43 -5.28
CA THR A 108 -4.17 -25.36 -4.06
C THR A 108 -4.73 -23.96 -3.84
N GLU A 109 -5.88 -23.87 -3.18
CA GLU A 109 -6.45 -22.57 -2.81
C GLU A 109 -5.64 -21.91 -1.70
N ALA A 110 -5.28 -20.65 -1.91
CA ALA A 110 -4.57 -19.82 -0.95
C ALA A 110 -5.55 -18.97 -0.14
N PRO A 111 -5.48 -18.99 1.21
CA PRO A 111 -5.93 -17.89 2.04
C PRO A 111 -5.21 -16.60 1.62
N MET A 112 -5.87 -15.46 1.74
CA MET A 112 -5.31 -14.20 1.25
C MET A 112 -5.51 -13.00 2.17
N LEU A 113 -4.57 -12.06 2.04
CA LEU A 113 -4.59 -10.76 2.68
C LEU A 113 -4.43 -9.68 1.61
N VAL A 114 -5.41 -8.80 1.44
CA VAL A 114 -5.27 -7.58 0.63
C VAL A 114 -4.80 -6.45 1.52
N VAL A 115 -3.75 -5.74 1.11
CA VAL A 115 -3.15 -4.65 1.87
C VAL A 115 -3.16 -3.36 1.05
N GLN A 116 -3.71 -2.30 1.62
CA GLN A 116 -3.71 -0.97 1.01
C GLN A 116 -2.36 -0.27 1.16
N ASP A 117 -2.06 0.69 0.27
CA ASP A 117 -0.79 1.42 0.20
C ASP A 117 0.43 0.47 0.20
N GLY A 118 0.38 -0.51 -0.69
CA GLY A 118 1.26 -1.68 -0.65
C GLY A 118 2.75 -1.39 -0.60
N ARG A 119 3.24 -0.28 -1.16
CA ARG A 119 4.67 0.08 -1.11
C ARG A 119 5.17 0.28 0.32
N ASP A 120 4.34 0.86 1.18
CA ASP A 120 4.72 1.20 2.56
C ASP A 120 4.71 -0.03 3.47
N TYR A 121 3.96 -1.06 3.09
CA TYR A 121 3.75 -2.28 3.86
C TYR A 121 4.50 -3.50 3.33
N ALA A 122 4.94 -3.51 2.05
CA ALA A 122 5.46 -4.72 1.39
C ALA A 122 6.55 -5.44 2.19
N ALA A 123 7.56 -4.71 2.64
CA ALA A 123 8.67 -5.30 3.41
C ALA A 123 8.21 -5.82 4.79
N ARG A 124 7.39 -5.03 5.51
CA ARG A 124 6.94 -5.37 6.87
C ARG A 124 5.97 -6.54 6.89
N VAL A 125 4.99 -6.54 5.98
CA VAL A 125 4.01 -7.63 5.85
C VAL A 125 4.70 -8.92 5.40
N THR A 126 5.67 -8.84 4.49
CA THR A 126 6.47 -10.00 4.08
C THR A 126 7.21 -10.63 5.27
N ALA A 127 7.95 -9.81 6.04
CA ALA A 127 8.68 -10.29 7.21
C ALA A 127 7.76 -10.89 8.29
N ALA A 128 6.62 -10.23 8.53
CA ALA A 128 5.60 -10.71 9.47
C ALA A 128 5.02 -12.05 9.05
N LEU A 129 4.67 -12.21 7.77
CA LEU A 129 4.09 -13.45 7.27
C LEU A 129 5.10 -14.60 7.30
N ASP A 130 6.36 -14.39 6.87
CA ASP A 130 7.41 -15.41 7.01
C ASP A 130 7.50 -15.90 8.46
N SER A 131 7.59 -14.97 9.41
CA SER A 131 7.71 -15.27 10.85
C SER A 131 6.48 -16.02 11.39
N LEU A 132 5.28 -15.52 11.11
CA LEU A 132 4.04 -16.08 11.65
C LEU A 132 3.69 -17.44 11.01
N ILE A 133 4.00 -17.63 9.73
CA ILE A 133 3.80 -18.90 9.02
C ILE A 133 4.79 -19.95 9.54
N ALA A 134 6.07 -19.61 9.68
CA ALA A 134 7.07 -20.53 10.24
C ALA A 134 6.70 -20.95 11.68
N ALA A 135 6.17 -20.02 12.47
CA ALA A 135 5.65 -20.30 13.82
C ALA A 135 4.28 -21.01 13.84
N ARG A 136 3.67 -21.29 12.68
CA ARG A 136 2.32 -21.88 12.53
C ARG A 136 1.22 -21.09 13.26
N ARG A 137 1.39 -19.78 13.41
CA ARG A 137 0.39 -18.87 14.00
C ARG A 137 -0.68 -18.45 12.99
N VAL A 138 -0.34 -18.45 11.72
CA VAL A 138 -1.26 -18.22 10.58
C VAL A 138 -1.02 -19.28 9.51
N PRO A 139 -2.03 -19.60 8.67
CA PRO A 139 -1.81 -20.48 7.52
C PRO A 139 -0.90 -19.80 6.48
N PRO A 140 -0.39 -20.53 5.46
CA PRO A 140 0.35 -19.95 4.35
C PRO A 140 -0.52 -18.97 3.52
N ILE A 141 -0.58 -17.72 3.97
CA ILE A 141 -1.37 -16.63 3.36
C ILE A 141 -0.58 -16.02 2.20
N VAL A 142 -1.23 -15.84 1.06
CA VAL A 142 -0.73 -14.98 -0.03
C VAL A 142 -1.16 -13.54 0.27
N ALA A 143 -0.22 -12.59 0.25
CA ALA A 143 -0.56 -11.18 0.40
C ALA A 143 -0.51 -10.45 -0.94
N VAL A 144 -1.55 -9.68 -1.23
CA VAL A 144 -1.66 -8.80 -2.40
C VAL A 144 -1.68 -7.36 -1.88
N MET A 145 -0.54 -6.69 -2.00
CA MET A 145 -0.31 -5.36 -1.45
C MET A 145 -0.38 -4.35 -2.59
N ILE A 146 -1.40 -3.51 -2.59
CA ILE A 146 -1.82 -2.69 -3.73
C ILE A 146 -1.48 -1.23 -3.42
N GLN A 147 -0.63 -0.62 -4.24
CA GLN A 147 -0.44 0.82 -4.15
C GLN A 147 -1.71 1.55 -4.64
N SER A 148 -2.09 2.60 -3.92
CA SER A 148 -3.13 3.53 -4.36
C SER A 148 -2.74 4.24 -5.66
N GLY A 149 -3.73 4.68 -6.43
CA GLY A 149 -3.48 5.31 -7.73
C GLY A 149 -2.97 6.77 -7.68
N GLY A 150 -2.84 7.38 -6.50
CA GLY A 150 -2.46 8.78 -6.37
C GLY A 150 -2.00 9.16 -4.97
N GLY A 151 -1.81 10.46 -4.74
CA GLY A 151 -1.43 11.01 -3.43
C GLY A 151 -2.61 11.14 -2.47
N ASP A 152 -2.39 11.76 -1.31
CA ASP A 152 -3.38 11.88 -0.23
C ASP A 152 -4.11 13.23 -0.18
N ALA A 153 -4.19 13.91 -1.33
CA ALA A 153 -4.84 15.22 -1.42
C ALA A 153 -6.33 15.09 -1.77
N GLN A 154 -7.13 16.10 -1.44
CA GLN A 154 -8.52 16.18 -1.92
C GLN A 154 -8.60 16.08 -3.45
N GLY A 155 -9.48 15.23 -3.97
CA GLY A 155 -9.60 15.00 -5.42
C GLY A 155 -8.49 14.12 -6.01
N SER A 156 -7.72 13.44 -5.15
CA SER A 156 -6.79 12.40 -5.56
C SER A 156 -7.50 11.08 -5.90
N GLU A 157 -6.82 10.25 -6.68
CA GLU A 157 -7.25 8.89 -6.93
C GLU A 157 -7.29 8.05 -5.63
N ARG A 158 -6.36 8.22 -4.69
CA ARG A 158 -6.37 7.48 -3.41
C ARG A 158 -7.66 7.76 -2.64
N GLY A 159 -8.09 9.02 -2.55
CA GLY A 159 -9.34 9.37 -1.89
C GLY A 159 -10.57 8.82 -2.64
N LEU A 160 -10.56 8.86 -3.97
CA LEU A 160 -11.63 8.24 -4.78
C LEU A 160 -11.70 6.71 -4.56
N GLU A 161 -10.54 6.05 -4.49
CA GLU A 161 -10.46 4.61 -4.26
C GLU A 161 -10.90 4.23 -2.83
N TYR A 162 -10.41 4.95 -1.82
CA TYR A 162 -10.47 4.51 -0.43
C TYR A 162 -11.58 5.14 0.41
N ASP A 163 -11.91 6.41 0.15
CA ASP A 163 -12.87 7.16 0.98
C ASP A 163 -14.30 7.16 0.38
N THR A 164 -14.45 6.69 -0.87
CA THR A 164 -15.79 6.51 -1.46
C THR A 164 -16.53 5.40 -0.72
N VAL A 165 -17.63 5.74 -0.05
CA VAL A 165 -18.48 4.81 0.70
C VAL A 165 -19.26 3.90 -0.27
N SER A 166 -18.58 2.89 -0.82
CA SER A 166 -19.11 1.93 -1.79
C SER A 166 -18.30 0.63 -1.83
N GLY A 167 -18.85 -0.42 -2.44
CA GLY A 167 -18.12 -1.67 -2.72
C GLY A 167 -17.14 -1.59 -3.89
N ARG A 168 -17.06 -0.45 -4.59
CA ARG A 168 -16.33 -0.30 -5.87
C ARG A 168 -14.86 -0.71 -5.77
N TYR A 169 -14.20 -0.42 -4.65
CA TYR A 169 -12.81 -0.80 -4.47
C TYR A 169 -12.63 -2.32 -4.37
N ALA A 170 -13.54 -3.03 -3.67
CA ALA A 170 -13.54 -4.49 -3.64
C ALA A 170 -13.74 -5.08 -5.04
N GLU A 171 -14.67 -4.51 -5.82
CA GLU A 171 -14.90 -4.95 -7.20
C GLU A 171 -13.66 -4.76 -8.08
N PHE A 172 -12.92 -3.66 -7.90
CA PHE A 172 -11.65 -3.45 -8.58
C PHE A 172 -10.64 -4.54 -8.23
N VAL A 173 -10.50 -4.86 -6.94
CA VAL A 173 -9.59 -5.91 -6.49
C VAL A 173 -9.99 -7.27 -7.08
N GLU A 174 -11.25 -7.68 -6.96
CA GLU A 174 -11.74 -8.98 -7.44
C GLU A 174 -11.72 -9.13 -8.96
N ARG A 175 -12.07 -8.08 -9.71
CA ARG A 175 -12.29 -8.17 -11.16
C ARG A 175 -11.06 -7.80 -11.97
N GLU A 176 -10.13 -7.03 -11.41
CA GLU A 176 -8.97 -6.54 -12.17
C GLU A 176 -7.62 -6.92 -11.55
N VAL A 177 -7.49 -6.87 -10.21
CA VAL A 177 -6.21 -7.16 -9.55
C VAL A 177 -5.96 -8.65 -9.39
N LEU A 178 -6.86 -9.37 -8.69
CA LEU A 178 -6.68 -10.80 -8.39
C LEU A 178 -6.56 -11.67 -9.65
N PRO A 179 -7.36 -11.48 -10.71
CA PRO A 179 -7.20 -12.26 -11.95
C PRO A 179 -5.83 -12.05 -12.59
N ARG A 180 -5.26 -10.84 -12.50
CA ARG A 180 -3.92 -10.53 -13.01
C ARG A 180 -2.84 -11.19 -12.18
N VAL A 181 -3.00 -11.26 -10.85
CA VAL A 181 -2.11 -12.02 -9.96
C VAL A 181 -2.13 -13.52 -10.30
N THR A 182 -3.32 -14.08 -10.50
CA THR A 182 -3.49 -15.48 -10.93
C THR A 182 -2.81 -15.74 -12.28
N ALA A 183 -3.00 -14.86 -13.26
CA ALA A 183 -2.40 -15.02 -14.59
C ALA A 183 -0.87 -14.93 -14.58
N LEU A 184 -0.30 -14.04 -13.77
CA LEU A 184 1.15 -13.83 -13.72
C LEU A 184 1.89 -14.86 -12.87
N TYR A 185 1.28 -15.33 -11.79
CA TYR A 185 1.99 -16.10 -10.76
C TYR A 185 1.34 -17.44 -10.41
N GLY A 186 0.26 -17.83 -11.11
CA GLY A 186 -0.38 -19.13 -10.93
C GLY A 186 -1.08 -19.32 -9.56
N VAL A 187 -1.28 -18.24 -8.81
CA VAL A 187 -1.96 -18.29 -7.51
C VAL A 187 -3.44 -18.54 -7.73
N ARG A 188 -3.97 -19.58 -7.06
CA ARG A 188 -5.41 -19.83 -6.95
C ARG A 188 -5.91 -19.33 -5.61
N PHE A 189 -6.65 -18.22 -5.61
CA PHE A 189 -7.25 -17.68 -4.39
C PHE A 189 -8.47 -18.49 -3.96
N THR A 190 -8.67 -18.65 -2.65
CA THR A 190 -9.93 -19.21 -2.14
C THR A 190 -11.07 -18.20 -2.30
N HIS A 191 -12.30 -18.71 -2.42
CA HIS A 191 -13.52 -17.89 -2.35
C HIS A 191 -14.19 -17.93 -0.97
N ASN A 192 -13.61 -18.64 0.01
CA ASN A 192 -14.14 -18.68 1.36
C ASN A 192 -13.83 -17.38 2.11
N PRO A 193 -14.82 -16.53 2.45
CA PRO A 193 -14.58 -15.25 3.11
C PRO A 193 -13.91 -15.41 4.48
N ALA A 194 -14.07 -16.55 5.16
CA ALA A 194 -13.40 -16.82 6.43
C ALA A 194 -11.87 -16.91 6.30
N LEU A 195 -11.34 -17.09 5.09
CA LEU A 195 -9.92 -17.19 4.77
C LEU A 195 -9.41 -15.97 3.96
N ARG A 196 -10.20 -14.89 3.89
CA ARG A 196 -9.89 -13.68 3.14
C ARG A 196 -9.94 -12.47 4.07
N ALA A 197 -8.85 -11.72 4.11
CA ALA A 197 -8.71 -10.52 4.94
C ALA A 197 -8.37 -9.29 4.10
N ALA A 198 -8.80 -8.12 4.55
CA ALA A 198 -8.35 -6.83 4.05
C ALA A 198 -7.69 -6.01 5.19
N MET A 199 -6.67 -5.23 4.86
CA MET A 199 -5.89 -4.45 5.82
C MET A 199 -5.47 -3.11 5.23
N GLY A 200 -5.43 -2.09 6.08
CA GLY A 200 -4.82 -0.80 5.73
C GLY A 200 -4.68 0.12 6.93
N GLY A 201 -4.08 1.29 6.70
CA GLY A 201 -3.98 2.37 7.68
C GLY A 201 -4.66 3.65 7.17
N SER A 202 -5.23 4.46 8.06
CA SER A 202 -5.92 5.71 7.70
C SER A 202 -7.02 5.44 6.66
N SER A 203 -7.10 6.17 5.55
CA SER A 203 -8.07 5.86 4.46
C SER A 203 -7.97 4.42 3.95
N GLY A 204 -6.77 3.81 3.95
CA GLY A 204 -6.63 2.40 3.59
C GLY A 204 -7.37 1.45 4.53
N ALA A 205 -7.52 1.84 5.81
CA ALA A 205 -8.34 1.10 6.76
C ALA A 205 -9.84 1.28 6.50
N SER A 206 -10.27 2.49 6.14
CA SER A 206 -11.63 2.76 5.64
C SER A 206 -11.94 1.91 4.39
N ALA A 207 -11.02 1.83 3.44
CA ALA A 207 -11.15 0.97 2.25
C ALA A 207 -11.26 -0.52 2.63
N ALA A 208 -10.39 -1.01 3.51
CA ALA A 208 -10.42 -2.40 3.98
C ALA A 208 -11.75 -2.75 4.68
N PHE A 209 -12.28 -1.83 5.48
CA PHE A 209 -13.60 -1.98 6.09
C PHE A 209 -14.71 -1.96 5.04
N ALA A 210 -14.72 -0.99 4.13
CA ALA A 210 -15.72 -0.88 3.07
C ALA A 210 -15.77 -2.14 2.19
N MET A 211 -14.61 -2.76 1.89
CA MET A 211 -14.56 -4.02 1.16
C MET A 211 -15.38 -5.12 1.83
N ALA A 212 -15.20 -5.34 3.14
CA ALA A 212 -15.94 -6.35 3.89
C ALA A 212 -17.39 -5.92 4.21
N TRP A 213 -17.65 -4.62 4.35
CA TRP A 213 -18.98 -4.10 4.63
C TRP A 213 -19.94 -4.27 3.44
N PHE A 214 -19.47 -3.94 2.24
CA PHE A 214 -20.27 -4.05 1.01
C PHE A 214 -20.21 -5.45 0.37
N HIS A 215 -19.13 -6.19 0.60
CA HIS A 215 -18.94 -7.55 0.08
C HIS A 215 -18.49 -8.54 1.17
N PRO A 216 -19.33 -8.79 2.20
CA PRO A 216 -19.01 -9.76 3.25
C PRO A 216 -18.87 -11.19 2.72
N GLU A 217 -19.46 -11.49 1.57
CA GLU A 217 -19.28 -12.76 0.84
C GLU A 217 -17.87 -12.92 0.24
N TRP A 218 -17.12 -11.83 0.08
CA TRP A 218 -15.74 -11.85 -0.43
C TRP A 218 -14.69 -11.69 0.67
N TYR A 219 -14.94 -10.87 1.68
CA TYR A 219 -13.96 -10.56 2.73
C TYR A 219 -14.59 -10.71 4.12
N GLY A 220 -14.15 -11.70 4.88
CA GLY A 220 -14.70 -11.99 6.21
C GLY A 220 -13.85 -11.47 7.38
N LYS A 221 -12.71 -10.82 7.10
CA LYS A 221 -11.80 -10.28 8.13
C LYS A 221 -11.27 -8.92 7.72
N VAL A 222 -11.15 -8.02 8.69
CA VAL A 222 -10.62 -6.66 8.50
C VAL A 222 -9.58 -6.36 9.58
N LEU A 223 -8.47 -5.77 9.18
CA LEU A 223 -7.48 -5.14 10.06
C LEU A 223 -7.46 -3.63 9.75
N SER A 224 -8.04 -2.84 10.65
CA SER A 224 -8.12 -1.37 10.53
C SER A 224 -7.13 -0.72 11.49
N TYR A 225 -6.16 0.03 10.95
CA TYR A 225 -5.25 0.86 11.75
C TYR A 225 -5.59 2.34 11.57
N SER A 226 -6.10 2.97 12.63
CA SER A 226 -6.43 4.41 12.62
C SER A 226 -7.37 4.82 11.47
N GLY A 227 -8.36 3.97 11.17
CA GLY A 227 -9.33 4.14 10.09
C GLY A 227 -10.66 4.73 10.51
#